data_AF-L7F0Y4-F1
#
_entry.id   AF-L7F0Y4-F1
#
_cell.length_a   1.000
_cell.length_b   1.000
_cell.length_c   1.000
_cell.angle_alpha   90.00
_cell.angle_beta   90.00
_cell.angle_gamma   90.00
#
_symmetry.space_group_name_H-M   'P 1'
#
loop_
_entity.id
_entity.type
_entity.pdbx_description
1 polymer ?
#
loop_
_entity_poly.entity_id
_entity_poly.type
_entity_poly.pdbx_seq_one_letter_code
_entity_poly.pdbx_strand_id
1 'polypeptide(L)' 'MSLALVDAPAGVFPFRRDPGFLCAVNLQDEPYRLPEHTPNLLAGVPMTDGPLEPDHATWLQV' A
#
# COMPACT_ATOMS: atom_id res chain seq x y z
N MET A 1 0.05 17.74 9.89
CA MET A 1 0.53 16.66 9.02
C MET A 1 0.81 15.47 9.92
N SER A 2 -0.09 14.50 9.93
CA SER A 2 -0.02 13.31 10.80
C SER A 2 0.34 12.08 9.98
N LEU A 3 0.96 11.13 10.66
CA LEU A 3 1.24 9.79 10.15
C LEU A 3 0.83 8.77 11.19
N ALA A 4 0.08 7.75 10.77
CA ALA A 4 -0.42 6.70 11.66
C ALA A 4 -0.29 5.33 10.99
N LEU A 5 0.13 4.33 11.77
CA LEU A 5 0.11 2.94 11.34
C LEU A 5 -1.33 2.43 11.25
N VAL A 6 -1.57 1.48 10.35
CA VAL A 6 -2.86 0.79 10.19
C VAL A 6 -2.66 -0.69 10.43
N ASP A 7 -3.66 -1.33 11.03
CA ASP A 7 -3.64 -2.78 11.23
C ASP A 7 -3.52 -3.52 9.89
N ALA A 8 -2.66 -4.52 9.86
CA ALA A 8 -2.39 -5.36 8.70
C ALA A 8 -1.81 -6.72 9.11
N PRO A 9 -1.83 -7.71 8.20
CA PRO A 9 -1.12 -8.96 8.41
C PRO A 9 0.39 -8.73 8.65
N ALA A 10 1.02 -9.67 9.35
CA ALA A 10 2.47 -9.66 9.53
C ALA A 10 3.18 -9.64 8.16
N GLY A 11 4.16 -8.75 8.00
CA GLY A 11 4.87 -8.55 6.74
C GLY A 11 4.26 -7.49 5.83
N VAL A 12 3.07 -6.96 6.14
CA VAL A 12 2.50 -5.81 5.42
C VAL A 12 2.60 -4.58 6.32
N PHE A 13 3.14 -3.48 5.78
CA PHE A 13 3.38 -2.25 6.54
C PHE A 13 2.63 -1.07 5.94
N PRO A 14 1.33 -0.90 6.25
CA PRO A 14 0.58 0.26 5.82
C PRO A 14 0.64 1.42 6.82
N PHE A 15 0.73 2.63 6.30
CA PHE A 15 0.55 3.84 7.09
C PHE A 15 -0.27 4.89 6.34
N ARG A 16 -1.14 5.57 7.08
CA ARG A 16 -1.92 6.70 6.58
C ARG A 16 -1.15 8.01 6.75
N ARG A 17 -1.23 8.86 5.74
CA ARG A 17 -0.72 10.23 5.77
C ARG A 17 -1.84 11.19 5.39
N ASP A 18 -2.05 12.19 6.23
CA ASP A 18 -3.06 13.21 5.93
C ASP A 18 -2.60 14.17 4.82
N PRO A 19 -3.54 14.58 3.93
CA PRO A 19 -4.92 14.10 3.81
C PRO A 19 -5.05 12.93 2.81
N GLY A 20 -5.66 11.80 3.23
CA GLY A 20 -6.21 10.80 2.31
C GLY A 20 -5.21 9.92 1.56
N PHE A 21 -4.01 9.68 2.10
CA PHE A 21 -3.03 8.78 1.49
C PHE A 21 -2.79 7.55 2.32
N LEU A 22 -2.63 6.41 1.65
CA LEU A 22 -2.15 5.16 2.23
C LEU A 22 -0.87 4.74 1.50
N CYS A 23 0.24 4.64 2.24
CA CYS A 23 1.44 3.97 1.76
C CYS A 23 1.41 2.53 2.29
N ALA A 24 1.70 1.55 1.44
CA ALA A 24 1.81 0.16 1.84
C ALA A 24 3.05 -0.48 1.22
N VAL A 25 3.73 -1.32 2.00
CA VAL A 25 4.85 -2.15 1.58
C VAL A 25 4.51 -3.60 1.89
N ASN A 26 4.70 -4.50 0.91
CA ASN A 26 4.55 -5.93 1.10
C ASN A 26 5.92 -6.58 1.24
N LEU A 27 6.23 -7.10 2.44
CA LEU A 27 7.43 -7.88 2.74
C LEU A 27 7.10 -9.35 2.99
N GLN A 28 5.90 -9.79 2.61
CA GLN A 28 5.54 -11.20 2.58
C GLN A 28 6.07 -11.84 1.29
N ASP A 29 6.19 -13.17 1.28
CA ASP A 29 6.50 -13.95 0.08
C ASP A 29 5.28 -14.13 -0.84
N GLU A 30 4.12 -13.57 -0.47
CA GLU A 30 2.83 -13.73 -1.14
C GLU A 30 2.24 -12.37 -1.55
N PRO A 31 1.51 -12.28 -2.67
CA PRO A 31 0.84 -11.04 -3.07
C PRO A 31 -0.22 -10.58 -2.06
N TYR A 32 -0.20 -9.29 -1.73
CA TYR A 32 -1.14 -8.69 -0.78
C TYR A 32 -2.28 -7.96 -1.50
N ARG A 33 -3.53 -8.31 -1.19
CA ARG A 33 -4.70 -7.60 -1.74
C ARG A 33 -4.82 -6.21 -1.09
N LEU A 34 -4.71 -5.18 -1.92
CA LEU A 34 -4.92 -3.80 -1.49
C LEU A 34 -6.40 -3.53 -1.15
N PRO A 35 -6.69 -2.64 -0.18
CA PRO A 35 -8.04 -2.16 0.08
C PRO A 35 -8.59 -1.39 -1.13
N GLU A 36 -9.89 -1.08 -1.15
CA GLU A 36 -10.47 -0.23 -2.21
C GLU A 36 -9.75 1.13 -2.26
N HIS A 37 -9.36 1.55 -3.45
CA HIS A 37 -8.54 2.75 -3.67
C HIS A 37 -8.78 3.36 -5.05
N THR A 38 -8.45 4.63 -5.20
CA THR A 38 -8.31 5.24 -6.53
C THR A 38 -6.99 4.75 -7.14
N PRO A 39 -6.95 4.39 -8.43
CA PRO A 39 -5.77 3.80 -9.06
C PRO A 39 -4.50 4.64 -8.84
N ASN A 40 -3.45 3.90 -8.48
CA ASN A 40 -2.10 4.31 -8.10
C ASN A 40 -1.69 5.74 -8.46
N LEU A 41 -1.36 6.54 -7.45
CA LEU A 41 -0.76 7.86 -7.66
C LEU A 41 0.75 7.76 -7.89
N LEU A 42 1.44 6.88 -7.16
CA LEU A 42 2.88 6.62 -7.29
C LEU A 42 3.22 5.19 -6.81
N ALA A 43 3.63 4.31 -7.73
CA ALA A 43 4.18 3.00 -7.40
C ALA A 43 5.67 2.98 -7.75
N GLY A 44 6.50 2.30 -6.94
CA GLY A 44 7.93 2.17 -7.21
C GLY A 44 8.24 1.38 -8.50
N VAL A 45 7.27 0.59 -8.94
CA VAL A 45 7.26 -0.20 -10.16
C VAL A 45 5.88 -0.15 -10.79
N PRO A 46 5.73 -0.38 -12.11
CA PRO A 46 4.42 -0.45 -12.73
C PRO A 46 3.56 -1.52 -12.04
N MET A 47 2.45 -1.10 -11.44
CA MET A 47 1.43 -2.01 -10.94
C MET A 47 0.36 -2.17 -12.02
N THR A 48 0.19 -3.40 -12.51
CA THR A 48 -1.07 -3.79 -13.16
C THR A 48 -2.18 -3.84 -12.12
N ASP A 49 -3.42 -3.51 -12.50
CA ASP A 49 -4.59 -3.66 -11.64
C ASP A 49 -4.57 -5.05 -10.99
N GLY A 50 -4.34 -5.10 -9.67
CA GLY A 50 -3.92 -6.34 -9.03
C GLY A 50 -3.35 -6.15 -7.63
N PRO A 51 -3.00 -7.26 -6.95
CA PRO A 51 -2.40 -7.23 -5.63
C PRO A 51 -1.02 -6.54 -5.64
N LEU A 52 -0.58 -6.11 -4.46
CA LEU A 52 0.78 -5.65 -4.23
C LEU A 52 1.70 -6.88 -4.13
N GLU A 53 2.53 -7.09 -5.14
CA GLU A 53 3.50 -8.20 -5.18
C GLU A 53 4.53 -8.12 -4.03
N PRO A 54 5.21 -9.23 -3.70
CA PRO A 54 6.33 -9.24 -2.76
C PRO A 54 7.38 -8.17 -3.07
N ASP A 55 7.97 -7.59 -2.02
CA ASP A 55 8.98 -6.51 -2.05
C ASP A 55 8.56 -5.23 -2.79
N HIS A 56 7.26 -5.07 -3.09
CA HIS A 56 6.74 -3.86 -3.72
C HIS A 56 6.13 -2.88 -2.72
N ALA A 57 6.15 -1.60 -3.11
CA ALA A 57 5.54 -0.51 -2.37
C ALA A 57 4.66 0.37 -3.27
N THR A 58 3.56 0.87 -2.73
CA THR A 58 2.64 1.78 -3.43
C THR A 58 2.10 2.90 -2.54
N TRP A 59 1.73 4.02 -3.18
CA TRP A 59 0.95 5.10 -2.61
C TRP A 59 -0.43 5.18 -3.27
N LEU A 60 -1.46 5.04 -2.44
CA LEU A 60 -2.85 5.04 -2.83
C LEU A 60 -3.53 6.32 -2.33
N GLN A 61 -4.48 6.82 -3.11
CA GLN A 61 -5.48 7.76 -2.63
C GLN A 61 -6.66 6.96 -2.09
N VAL A 62 -7.01 7.20 -0.82
CA VAL A 62 -8.07 6.52 -0.06
C VAL A 62 -9.05 7.50 0.56
#